data_AF-A0A0H4BGY5-F1
#
_entry.id   AF-A0A0H4BGY5-F1
#
_cell.length_a   1.000
_cell.length_b   1.000
_cell.length_c   1.000
_cell.angle_alpha   90.00
_cell.angle_beta   90.00
_cell.angle_gamma   90.00
#
_symmetry.space_group_name_H-M   'P 1'
#
loop_
_entity.id
_entity.type
_entity.pdbx_description
1 polymer ?
#
loop_
_entity_poly.entity_id
_entity_poly.type
_entity_poly.pdbx_seq_one_letter_code
_entity_poly.pdbx_strand_id
1 'polypeptide(L)'
;FQYQTHVTELDLSCMINLVALPSSICRLKSLVSLDVSGCPKLESLPEDIGDLDNLDKLDVSNTLISRLPSSILRLNKLKILRFGGVRNSLWWHFEFPLVAEGLRSLETLCLEDCNLTDGGLPEDIGSLSSLKELNLRGNNFEHLPRSIAQLGALRSLDLSNCQGLTQLPELPPELNELHVDCHMALKFIHDLVTKRKKLPRVKLDVEDDTIYNLFAHALFQNISSLRHDISAS
;
A
#
# COMPACT_ATOMS: atom_id res chain seq x y z
N PHE A 1 40.93 -3.52 -4.33
CA PHE A 1 40.31 -4.69 -3.68
C PHE A 1 38.80 -4.47 -3.58
N GLN A 2 38.03 -4.99 -4.53
CA GLN A 2 36.58 -5.09 -4.40
C GLN A 2 36.31 -6.36 -3.60
N TYR A 3 35.92 -6.23 -2.33
CA TYR A 3 35.29 -7.33 -1.62
C TYR A 3 33.97 -7.61 -2.33
N GLN A 4 33.91 -8.69 -3.12
CA GLN A 4 32.63 -9.25 -3.56
C GLN A 4 32.00 -9.89 -2.34
N THR A 5 31.15 -9.13 -1.68
CA THR A 5 30.34 -9.63 -0.57
C THR A 5 29.23 -10.50 -1.15
N HIS A 6 29.18 -11.76 -0.73
CA HIS A 6 28.09 -12.70 -1.02
C HIS A 6 26.85 -12.46 -0.14
N VAL A 7 26.75 -11.29 0.50
CA VAL A 7 25.63 -10.95 1.37
C VAL A 7 24.38 -10.85 0.50
N THR A 8 23.45 -11.78 0.72
CA THR A 8 22.14 -11.83 0.06
C THR A 8 21.04 -11.23 0.92
N GLU A 9 21.20 -11.24 2.23
CA GLU A 9 20.24 -10.71 3.17
C GLU A 9 20.98 -9.83 4.18
N LEU A 10 20.46 -8.62 4.39
CA LEU A 10 21.00 -7.68 5.35
C LEU A 10 19.85 -7.16 6.21
N ASP A 11 19.84 -7.63 7.45
CA ASP A 11 18.89 -7.22 8.48
C ASP A 11 19.56 -6.21 9.41
N LEU A 12 19.05 -4.99 9.38
CA LEU A 12 19.41 -3.86 10.23
C LEU A 12 18.16 -3.37 10.98
N SER A 13 17.14 -4.23 11.12
CA SER A 13 15.89 -3.89 11.77
C SER A 13 16.09 -3.55 13.25
N CYS A 14 15.20 -2.71 13.79
CA CYS A 14 15.21 -2.25 15.18
C CYS A 14 16.52 -1.57 15.62
N MET A 15 17.35 -1.10 14.69
CA MET A 15 18.55 -0.32 15.03
C MET A 15 18.16 1.11 15.41
N ILE A 16 17.77 1.30 16.67
CA ILE A 16 17.24 2.56 17.23
C ILE A 16 18.15 3.80 17.08
N ASN A 17 19.44 3.58 16.80
CA ASN A 17 20.45 4.62 16.63
C ASN A 17 20.95 4.78 15.19
N LEU A 18 20.41 4.01 14.23
CA LEU A 18 20.77 4.13 12.83
C LEU A 18 20.19 5.42 12.24
N VAL A 19 21.06 6.36 11.89
CA VAL A 19 20.67 7.68 11.35
C VAL A 19 20.70 7.69 9.82
N ALA A 20 21.63 6.95 9.22
CA ALA A 20 21.79 6.88 7.77
C ALA A 20 22.40 5.55 7.35
N LEU A 21 22.04 5.10 6.15
CA LEU A 21 22.75 4.02 5.48
C LEU A 21 23.91 4.61 4.68
N PRO A 22 25.13 4.04 4.77
CA PRO A 22 26.23 4.48 3.95
C PRO A 22 25.98 4.11 2.48
N SER A 23 26.36 4.97 1.53
CA SER A 23 26.22 4.71 0.09
C SER A 23 26.97 3.44 -0.38
N SER A 24 27.94 2.96 0.42
CA SER A 24 28.62 1.69 0.17
C SER A 24 27.69 0.48 0.20
N ILE A 25 26.52 0.55 0.84
CA ILE A 25 25.51 -0.52 0.83
C ILE A 25 25.06 -0.86 -0.60
N CYS A 26 25.01 0.14 -1.50
CA CYS A 26 24.63 -0.01 -2.90
C CYS A 26 25.64 -0.85 -3.72
N ARG A 27 26.81 -1.15 -3.14
CA ARG A 27 27.82 -2.05 -3.74
C ARG A 27 27.55 -3.52 -3.49
N LEU A 28 26.59 -3.85 -2.62
CA LEU A 28 26.19 -5.23 -2.31
C LEU A 28 25.35 -5.81 -3.46
N LYS A 29 25.96 -6.05 -4.62
CA LYS A 29 25.26 -6.49 -5.84
C LYS A 29 24.56 -7.85 -5.72
N SER A 30 24.92 -8.65 -4.71
CA SER A 30 24.26 -9.94 -4.42
C SER A 30 23.04 -9.81 -3.50
N LEU A 31 22.75 -8.61 -2.98
CA LEU A 31 21.70 -8.40 -1.99
C LEU A 31 20.32 -8.61 -2.61
N VAL A 32 19.54 -9.45 -1.95
CA VAL A 32 18.17 -9.86 -2.29
C VAL A 32 17.16 -9.28 -1.30
N SER A 33 17.53 -9.18 -0.02
CA SER A 33 16.68 -8.61 1.03
C SER A 33 17.43 -7.56 1.84
N LEU A 34 16.82 -6.38 1.99
CA LEU A 34 17.28 -5.32 2.89
C LEU A 34 16.15 -4.96 3.84
N ASP A 35 16.38 -5.15 5.14
CA ASP A 35 15.46 -4.75 6.20
C ASP A 35 16.13 -3.69 7.07
N VAL A 36 15.54 -2.51 7.12
CA VAL A 36 15.93 -1.40 8.02
C VAL A 36 14.72 -0.92 8.82
N SER A 37 13.73 -1.79 8.97
CA SER A 37 12.49 -1.47 9.66
C SER A 37 12.73 -1.18 11.15
N GLY A 38 11.89 -0.38 11.78
CA GLY A 38 12.05 -0.03 13.20
C GLY A 38 13.31 0.80 13.49
N CYS A 39 13.81 1.54 12.50
CA CYS A 39 14.90 2.51 12.66
C CYS A 39 14.33 3.94 12.73
N PRO A 40 13.89 4.42 13.92
CA PRO A 40 13.16 5.69 14.06
C PRO A 40 14.00 6.94 13.83
N LYS A 41 15.31 6.82 13.58
CA LYS A 41 16.21 7.94 13.26
C LYS A 41 16.66 7.93 11.80
N LEU A 42 16.26 6.93 11.02
CA LEU A 42 16.62 6.82 9.62
C LEU A 42 15.70 7.71 8.78
N GLU A 43 16.24 8.78 8.22
CA GLU A 43 15.47 9.82 7.51
C GLU A 43 15.52 9.70 5.98
N SER A 44 16.48 8.96 5.44
CA SER A 44 16.64 8.80 3.99
C SER A 44 17.31 7.48 3.62
N LEU A 45 17.03 7.03 2.39
CA LEU A 45 17.80 6.00 1.71
C LEU A 45 18.91 6.63 0.87
N PRO A 46 20.00 5.88 0.58
CA PRO A 46 21.02 6.34 -0.35
C PRO A 46 20.44 6.61 -1.75
N GLU A 47 20.89 7.68 -2.40
CA GLU A 47 20.45 8.04 -3.76
C GLU A 47 20.74 6.95 -4.80
N ASP A 48 21.70 6.06 -4.53
CA ASP A 48 22.07 4.94 -5.41
C ASP A 48 21.40 3.61 -5.01
N ILE A 49 20.34 3.61 -4.19
CA ILE A 49 19.68 2.36 -3.77
C ILE A 49 19.22 1.50 -4.97
N GLY A 50 18.88 2.17 -6.09
CA GLY A 50 18.55 1.53 -7.37
C GLY A 50 19.66 0.68 -7.99
N ASP A 51 20.89 0.75 -7.49
CA ASP A 51 22.00 -0.08 -7.95
C ASP A 51 21.96 -1.50 -7.36
N LEU A 52 21.02 -1.81 -6.46
CA LEU A 52 20.83 -3.16 -5.92
C LEU A 52 20.05 -4.04 -6.91
N ASP A 53 20.71 -4.44 -7.99
CA ASP A 53 20.13 -5.12 -9.16
C ASP A 53 19.39 -6.44 -8.84
N ASN A 54 19.67 -7.05 -7.67
CA ASN A 54 19.09 -8.30 -7.22
C ASN A 54 18.06 -8.15 -6.09
N LEU A 55 17.79 -6.92 -5.64
CA LEU A 55 16.90 -6.68 -4.52
C LEU A 55 15.46 -7.10 -4.87
N ASP A 56 14.95 -8.04 -4.10
CA ASP A 56 13.60 -8.60 -4.19
C ASP A 56 12.71 -8.02 -3.09
N LYS A 57 13.29 -7.70 -1.93
CA LYS A 57 12.58 -7.21 -0.75
C LYS A 57 13.28 -6.02 -0.12
N LEU A 58 12.52 -4.96 0.12
CA LEU A 58 12.95 -3.78 0.85
C LEU A 58 11.91 -3.44 1.91
N ASP A 59 12.31 -3.48 3.17
CA ASP A 59 11.50 -3.06 4.30
C ASP A 59 12.12 -1.84 4.99
N VAL A 60 11.39 -0.73 4.96
CA VAL A 60 11.77 0.53 5.59
C VAL A 60 10.66 1.04 6.52
N SER A 61 9.83 0.13 7.01
CA SER A 61 8.70 0.45 7.89
C SER A 61 9.16 0.98 9.24
N ASN A 62 8.39 1.85 9.87
CA ASN A 62 8.72 2.50 11.14
C ASN A 62 10.05 3.30 11.08
N THR A 63 10.30 3.99 9.96
CA THR A 63 11.41 4.93 9.78
C THR A 63 10.88 6.36 9.55
N LEU A 64 11.76 7.36 9.54
CA LEU A 64 11.41 8.75 9.23
C LEU A 64 11.58 9.08 7.74
N ILE A 65 11.76 8.07 6.87
CA ILE A 65 11.92 8.27 5.43
C ILE A 65 10.63 8.86 4.86
N SER A 66 10.65 10.15 4.51
CA SER A 66 9.52 10.87 3.93
C SER A 66 9.47 10.81 2.40
N ARG A 67 10.60 10.52 1.75
CA ARG A 67 10.74 10.47 0.30
C ARG A 67 11.64 9.34 -0.13
N LEU A 68 11.23 8.65 -1.19
CA LEU A 68 12.05 7.67 -1.87
C LEU A 68 13.02 8.34 -2.86
N PRO A 69 14.28 7.92 -2.93
CA PRO A 69 15.20 8.39 -3.96
C PRO A 69 14.72 7.95 -5.34
N SER A 70 14.91 8.78 -6.36
CA SER A 70 14.46 8.51 -7.74
C SER A 70 15.01 7.19 -8.30
N SER A 71 16.16 6.74 -7.81
CA SER A 71 16.77 5.49 -8.21
C SER A 71 15.97 4.24 -7.82
N ILE A 72 15.05 4.32 -6.86
CA ILE A 72 14.20 3.19 -6.47
C ILE A 72 13.47 2.58 -7.68
N LEU A 73 13.15 3.40 -8.68
CA LEU A 73 12.50 2.99 -9.93
C LEU A 73 13.33 1.99 -10.74
N ARG A 74 14.66 1.98 -10.57
CA ARG A 74 15.60 1.07 -11.24
C ARG A 74 15.59 -0.35 -10.67
N LEU A 75 14.96 -0.57 -9.50
CA LEU A 75 14.86 -1.89 -8.86
C LEU A 75 13.86 -2.80 -9.57
N ASN A 76 14.24 -3.28 -10.75
CA ASN A 76 13.39 -4.07 -11.64
C ASN A 76 13.06 -5.48 -11.12
N LYS A 77 13.72 -5.96 -10.07
CA LYS A 77 13.43 -7.25 -9.43
C LYS A 77 12.69 -7.13 -8.11
N LEU A 78 12.46 -5.90 -7.62
CA LEU A 78 11.81 -5.69 -6.34
C LEU A 78 10.36 -6.17 -6.42
N LYS A 79 9.99 -7.12 -5.56
CA LYS A 79 8.64 -7.66 -5.45
C LYS A 79 7.93 -7.15 -4.22
N ILE A 80 8.65 -6.89 -3.14
CA ILE A 80 8.07 -6.45 -1.87
C ILE A 80 8.71 -5.12 -1.47
N LEU A 81 7.87 -4.10 -1.36
CA LEU A 81 8.23 -2.82 -0.80
C LEU A 81 7.32 -2.53 0.39
N ARG A 82 7.92 -2.44 1.58
CA ARG A 82 7.18 -2.08 2.80
C ARG A 82 7.64 -0.74 3.32
N PHE A 83 6.66 0.13 3.46
CA PHE A 83 6.70 1.39 4.14
C PHE A 83 5.64 1.36 5.23
N GLY A 84 5.97 2.01 6.34
CA GLY A 84 5.09 2.15 7.48
C GLY A 84 5.49 3.38 8.25
N GLY A 85 4.57 4.28 8.54
CA GLY A 85 4.89 5.49 9.28
C GLY A 85 5.20 5.23 10.74
N VAL A 86 5.92 6.16 11.36
CA VAL A 86 6.04 6.21 12.83
C VAL A 86 4.79 6.90 13.37
N ARG A 87 3.94 6.14 14.08
CA ARG A 87 2.70 6.64 14.69
C ARG A 87 2.97 7.93 15.51
N ASN A 88 2.12 8.93 15.33
CA ASN A 88 2.11 10.24 16.03
C ASN A 88 3.10 11.32 15.56
N SER A 89 3.74 11.18 14.39
CA SER A 89 4.52 12.26 13.79
C SER A 89 3.63 13.26 13.03
N LEU A 90 3.14 14.29 13.72
CA LEU A 90 2.26 15.34 13.15
C LEU A 90 2.87 16.13 11.96
N TRP A 91 4.18 16.01 11.73
CA TRP A 91 4.94 16.74 10.70
C TRP A 91 5.53 15.84 9.62
N TRP A 92 5.19 14.54 9.63
CA TRP A 92 5.69 13.59 8.66
C TRP A 92 4.64 13.34 7.58
N HIS A 93 4.96 13.73 6.36
CA HIS A 93 4.16 13.48 5.16
C HIS A 93 5.01 12.67 4.19
N PHE A 94 4.45 11.57 3.71
CA PHE A 94 5.11 10.71 2.74
C PHE A 94 4.48 10.91 1.36
N GLU A 95 5.34 11.07 0.35
CA GLU A 95 4.94 11.13 -1.05
C GLU A 95 5.56 9.94 -1.79
N PHE A 96 4.71 9.11 -2.39
CA PHE A 96 5.17 8.02 -3.23
C PHE A 96 5.54 8.56 -4.62
N PRO A 97 6.72 8.22 -5.16
CA PRO A 97 7.21 8.78 -6.42
C PRO A 97 6.37 8.30 -7.62
N LEU A 98 6.40 9.07 -8.72
CA LEU A 98 5.84 8.62 -10.00
C LEU A 98 6.48 7.29 -10.44
N VAL A 99 5.66 6.30 -10.77
CA VAL A 99 6.10 4.91 -11.00
C VAL A 99 6.01 4.43 -12.44
N ALA A 100 5.54 5.25 -13.38
CA ALA A 100 5.36 4.87 -14.78
C ALA A 100 6.61 4.23 -15.42
N GLU A 101 7.81 4.64 -14.98
CA GLU A 101 9.08 4.18 -15.53
C GLU A 101 9.74 3.03 -14.76
N GLY A 102 9.19 2.59 -13.61
CA GLY A 102 9.88 1.68 -12.69
C GLY A 102 9.01 0.66 -11.98
N LEU A 103 9.61 -0.10 -11.07
CA LEU A 103 8.93 -1.03 -10.14
C LEU A 103 7.99 -2.06 -10.83
N ARG A 104 8.31 -2.47 -12.06
CA ARG A 104 7.44 -3.33 -12.89
C ARG A 104 7.20 -4.73 -12.33
N SER A 105 8.10 -5.21 -11.46
CA SER A 105 7.98 -6.51 -10.80
C SER A 105 7.36 -6.45 -9.41
N LEU A 106 6.94 -5.25 -8.95
CA LEU A 106 6.41 -5.09 -7.60
C LEU A 106 5.09 -5.86 -7.47
N GLU A 107 5.04 -6.76 -6.51
CA GLU A 107 3.89 -7.63 -6.23
C GLU A 107 3.14 -7.21 -4.97
N THR A 108 3.86 -6.72 -3.96
CA THR A 108 3.32 -6.27 -2.68
C THR A 108 3.85 -4.88 -2.35
N LEU A 109 2.93 -3.93 -2.18
CA LEU A 109 3.21 -2.58 -1.71
C LEU A 109 2.46 -2.34 -0.39
N CYS A 110 3.20 -2.14 0.69
CA CYS A 110 2.63 -1.73 1.97
C CYS A 110 2.99 -0.28 2.24
N LEU A 111 1.98 0.55 2.50
CA LEU A 111 2.06 1.97 2.84
C LEU A 111 1.15 2.25 4.05
N GLU A 112 1.23 1.40 5.07
CA GLU A 112 0.36 1.51 6.26
C GLU A 112 0.78 2.68 7.15
N ASP A 113 -0.19 3.41 7.71
CA ASP A 113 0.04 4.53 8.62
C ASP A 113 1.03 5.58 8.04
N CYS A 114 1.08 5.72 6.71
CA CYS A 114 2.03 6.58 6.00
C CYS A 114 1.64 8.08 5.99
N ASN A 115 0.55 8.46 6.66
CA ASN A 115 -0.04 9.81 6.62
C ASN A 115 -0.21 10.34 5.18
N LEU A 116 -0.59 9.44 4.26
CA LEU A 116 -0.91 9.81 2.88
C LEU A 116 -2.14 10.70 2.87
N THR A 117 -2.02 11.86 2.24
CA THR A 117 -3.14 12.76 1.88
C THR A 117 -3.36 12.73 0.37
N ASP A 118 -4.33 13.49 -0.14
CA ASP A 118 -4.51 13.66 -1.59
C ASP A 118 -3.20 14.13 -2.23
N GLY A 119 -2.78 13.44 -3.30
CA GLY A 119 -1.47 13.63 -3.95
C GLY A 119 -0.31 12.78 -3.39
N GLY A 120 -0.48 12.13 -2.24
CA GLY A 120 0.55 11.25 -1.66
C GLY A 120 0.72 9.94 -2.43
N LEU A 121 -0.33 9.46 -3.11
CA LEU A 121 -0.25 8.40 -4.11
C LEU A 121 -0.25 9.02 -5.52
N PRO A 122 0.64 8.58 -6.42
CA PRO A 122 0.73 9.15 -7.75
C PRO A 122 -0.40 8.66 -8.66
N GLU A 123 -0.84 9.51 -9.59
CA GLU A 123 -1.87 9.14 -10.58
C GLU A 123 -1.40 8.07 -11.57
N ASP A 124 -0.11 7.73 -11.62
CA ASP A 124 0.41 6.64 -12.45
C ASP A 124 0.59 5.32 -11.69
N ILE A 125 0.07 5.19 -10.46
CA ILE A 125 0.15 3.95 -9.67
C ILE A 125 -0.41 2.73 -10.42
N GLY A 126 -1.42 2.95 -11.28
CA GLY A 126 -1.98 1.93 -12.18
C GLY A 126 -0.98 1.27 -13.14
N SER A 127 0.21 1.85 -13.31
CA SER A 127 1.31 1.29 -14.14
C SER A 127 1.94 0.04 -13.51
N LEU A 128 1.72 -0.22 -12.22
CA LEU A 128 2.25 -1.38 -11.50
C LEU A 128 1.50 -2.67 -11.87
N SER A 129 1.72 -3.13 -13.10
CA SER A 129 1.01 -4.27 -13.70
C SER A 129 1.18 -5.61 -12.97
N SER A 130 2.22 -5.77 -12.16
CA SER A 130 2.48 -6.99 -11.38
C SER A 130 1.91 -6.94 -9.95
N LEU A 131 1.35 -5.80 -9.53
CA LEU A 131 0.93 -5.58 -8.14
C LEU A 131 -0.28 -6.44 -7.81
N LYS A 132 -0.13 -7.30 -6.80
CA LYS A 132 -1.15 -8.25 -6.31
C LYS A 132 -1.76 -7.78 -5.00
N GLU A 133 -0.97 -7.10 -4.17
CA GLU A 133 -1.36 -6.67 -2.84
C GLU A 133 -0.99 -5.20 -2.63
N LEU A 134 -1.98 -4.39 -2.27
CA LEU A 134 -1.82 -2.99 -1.94
C LEU A 134 -2.42 -2.72 -0.55
N ASN A 135 -1.57 -2.41 0.42
CA ASN A 135 -2.00 -2.05 1.77
C ASN A 135 -1.86 -0.54 1.97
N LEU A 136 -2.98 0.16 2.14
CA LEU A 136 -3.07 1.59 2.41
C LEU A 136 -3.73 1.87 3.77
N ARG A 137 -3.76 0.89 4.67
CA ARG A 137 -4.40 0.98 5.98
C ARG A 137 -3.91 2.20 6.76
N GLY A 138 -4.82 2.87 7.48
CA GLY A 138 -4.48 3.93 8.44
C GLY A 138 -4.02 5.26 7.82
N ASN A 139 -4.33 5.50 6.55
CA ASN A 139 -4.03 6.76 5.87
C ASN A 139 -5.21 7.74 5.85
N ASN A 140 -4.95 9.01 5.55
CA ASN A 140 -5.92 10.10 5.67
C ASN A 140 -6.20 10.84 4.34
N PHE A 141 -6.16 10.13 3.21
CA PHE A 141 -6.54 10.67 1.91
C PHE A 141 -8.06 10.74 1.78
N GLU A 142 -8.56 11.76 1.06
CA GLU A 142 -9.97 11.90 0.71
C GLU A 142 -10.31 11.16 -0.57
N HIS A 143 -9.33 11.04 -1.47
CA HIS A 143 -9.46 10.44 -2.79
C HIS A 143 -8.31 9.50 -3.10
N LEU A 144 -8.66 8.39 -3.76
CA LEU A 144 -7.69 7.49 -4.37
C LEU A 144 -7.49 7.85 -5.86
N PRO A 145 -6.27 7.72 -6.40
CA PRO A 145 -6.01 8.00 -7.82
C PRO A 145 -6.85 7.09 -8.72
N ARG A 146 -7.31 7.62 -9.85
CA ARG A 146 -8.22 6.89 -10.76
C ARG A 146 -7.55 5.69 -11.40
N SER A 147 -6.23 5.73 -11.54
CA SER A 147 -5.45 4.63 -12.12
C SER A 147 -5.41 3.37 -11.26
N ILE A 148 -5.89 3.38 -10.00
CA ILE A 148 -6.07 2.14 -9.22
C ILE A 148 -6.95 1.12 -9.97
N ALA A 149 -7.92 1.57 -10.75
CA ALA A 149 -8.74 0.71 -11.61
C ALA A 149 -7.91 -0.09 -12.65
N GLN A 150 -6.71 0.41 -13.00
CA GLN A 150 -5.82 -0.17 -14.00
C GLN A 150 -4.87 -1.23 -13.44
N LEU A 151 -4.85 -1.44 -12.12
CA LEU A 151 -4.04 -2.48 -11.46
C LEU A 151 -4.60 -3.88 -11.77
N GLY A 152 -4.36 -4.36 -12.98
CA GLY A 152 -4.98 -5.56 -13.53
C GLY A 152 -4.64 -6.87 -12.82
N ALA A 153 -3.55 -6.92 -12.04
CA ALA A 153 -3.16 -8.08 -11.24
C ALA A 153 -3.60 -8.00 -9.77
N LEU A 154 -4.21 -6.88 -9.33
CA LEU A 154 -4.48 -6.63 -7.93
C LEU A 154 -5.55 -7.59 -7.40
N ARG A 155 -5.20 -8.34 -6.35
CA ARG A 155 -6.07 -9.33 -5.71
C ARG A 155 -6.54 -8.86 -4.34
N SER A 156 -5.71 -8.11 -3.62
CA SER A 156 -6.01 -7.60 -2.28
C SER A 156 -5.77 -6.11 -2.19
N LEU A 157 -6.74 -5.38 -1.67
CA LEU A 157 -6.66 -3.95 -1.37
C LEU A 157 -7.13 -3.72 0.07
N ASP A 158 -6.26 -3.11 0.88
CA ASP A 158 -6.58 -2.73 2.26
C ASP A 158 -6.73 -1.22 2.39
N LEU A 159 -7.95 -0.79 2.74
CA LEU A 159 -8.36 0.59 3.01
C LEU A 159 -8.94 0.72 4.44
N SER A 160 -8.64 -0.21 5.34
CA SER A 160 -9.06 -0.12 6.74
C SER A 160 -8.42 1.08 7.43
N ASN A 161 -9.12 1.66 8.39
CA ASN A 161 -8.72 2.88 9.11
C ASN A 161 -8.45 4.10 8.20
N CYS A 162 -9.06 4.15 7.00
CA CYS A 162 -8.97 5.29 6.09
C CYS A 162 -10.12 6.29 6.29
N GLN A 163 -10.14 6.98 7.44
CA GLN A 163 -11.27 7.82 7.87
C GLN A 163 -11.56 9.01 6.96
N GLY A 164 -10.54 9.55 6.26
CA GLY A 164 -10.68 10.67 5.33
C GLY A 164 -11.42 10.31 4.03
N LEU A 165 -11.50 9.03 3.66
CA LEU A 165 -11.96 8.61 2.34
C LEU A 165 -13.44 8.98 2.12
N THR A 166 -13.68 9.81 1.11
CA THR A 166 -15.01 10.34 0.82
C THR A 166 -15.77 9.50 -0.20
N GLN A 167 -15.06 8.81 -1.08
CA GLN A 167 -15.60 7.97 -2.16
C GLN A 167 -14.62 6.85 -2.54
N LEU A 168 -15.15 5.69 -2.96
CA LEU A 168 -14.33 4.62 -3.53
C LEU A 168 -14.08 4.87 -5.02
N PRO A 169 -12.85 4.71 -5.52
CA PRO A 169 -12.56 4.75 -6.95
C PRO A 169 -13.18 3.53 -7.65
N GLU A 170 -13.11 3.52 -8.98
CA GLU A 170 -13.35 2.26 -9.71
C GLU A 170 -12.30 1.23 -9.28
N LEU A 171 -12.77 0.11 -8.72
CA LEU A 171 -11.90 -0.95 -8.24
C LEU A 171 -11.44 -1.82 -9.41
N PRO A 172 -10.17 -2.29 -9.42
CA PRO A 172 -9.63 -3.10 -10.51
C PRO A 172 -10.38 -4.43 -10.69
N PRO A 173 -10.53 -4.93 -11.93
CA PRO A 173 -11.44 -6.03 -12.26
C PRO A 173 -11.14 -7.34 -11.51
N GLU A 174 -9.87 -7.67 -11.30
CA GLU A 174 -9.40 -8.91 -10.65
C GLU A 174 -9.35 -8.84 -9.11
N LEU A 175 -9.81 -7.72 -8.51
CA LEU A 175 -9.81 -7.55 -7.06
C LEU A 175 -10.73 -8.57 -6.38
N ASN A 176 -10.11 -9.43 -5.56
CA ASN A 176 -10.77 -10.52 -4.86
C ASN A 176 -11.13 -10.15 -3.42
N GLU A 177 -10.22 -9.46 -2.73
CA GLU A 177 -10.35 -9.12 -1.33
C GLU A 177 -10.25 -7.60 -1.16
N LEU A 178 -11.28 -7.00 -0.57
CA LEU A 178 -11.28 -5.60 -0.15
C LEU A 178 -11.43 -5.56 1.37
N HIS A 179 -10.48 -4.95 2.05
CA HIS A 179 -10.56 -4.65 3.47
C HIS A 179 -10.97 -3.19 3.67
N VAL A 180 -12.04 -2.98 4.41
CA VAL A 180 -12.59 -1.65 4.75
C VAL A 180 -13.20 -1.71 6.15
N ASP A 181 -13.32 -0.57 6.81
CA ASP A 181 -13.99 -0.52 8.11
C ASP A 181 -15.50 -0.66 7.96
N CYS A 182 -16.18 -1.18 8.98
CA CYS A 182 -17.64 -1.33 8.97
C CYS A 182 -18.38 -0.02 8.65
N HIS A 183 -17.92 1.11 9.19
CA HIS A 183 -18.55 2.41 8.98
C HIS A 183 -18.35 2.91 7.53
N MET A 184 -17.17 2.65 6.93
CA MET A 184 -16.92 2.93 5.51
C MET A 184 -17.75 2.03 4.62
N ALA A 185 -17.87 0.75 4.96
CA ALA A 185 -18.69 -0.20 4.22
C ALA A 185 -20.17 0.21 4.22
N LEU A 186 -20.70 0.73 5.34
CA LEU A 186 -22.03 1.35 5.40
C LEU A 186 -22.13 2.56 4.46
N LYS A 187 -21.17 3.49 4.54
CA LYS A 187 -21.13 4.71 3.71
C LYS A 187 -21.10 4.39 2.22
N PHE A 188 -20.42 3.32 1.82
CA PHE A 188 -20.22 2.94 0.43
C PHE A 188 -21.03 1.71 0.00
N ILE A 189 -22.05 1.32 0.77
CA ILE A 189 -22.77 0.06 0.52
C ILE A 189 -23.39 0.03 -0.87
N HIS A 190 -23.94 1.16 -1.34
CA HIS A 190 -24.51 1.26 -2.67
C HIS A 190 -23.45 1.06 -3.75
N ASP A 191 -22.28 1.69 -3.61
CA ASP A 191 -21.17 1.56 -4.55
C ASP A 191 -20.60 0.14 -4.58
N LEU A 192 -20.40 -0.47 -3.41
CA LEU A 192 -19.93 -1.85 -3.29
C LEU A 192 -20.89 -2.83 -3.97
N VAL A 193 -22.20 -2.64 -3.80
CA VAL A 193 -23.21 -3.55 -4.32
C VAL A 193 -23.52 -3.31 -5.81
N THR A 194 -23.56 -2.05 -6.26
CA THR A 194 -23.91 -1.71 -7.65
C THR A 194 -22.73 -1.79 -8.60
N LYS A 195 -21.54 -1.33 -8.20
CA LYS A 195 -20.37 -1.26 -9.09
C LYS A 195 -19.63 -2.61 -9.20
N ARG A 196 -19.88 -3.57 -8.30
CA ARG A 196 -19.08 -4.81 -8.24
C ARG A 196 -19.91 -6.07 -7.97
N LYS A 197 -20.64 -6.54 -8.99
CA LYS A 197 -21.31 -7.86 -9.00
C LYS A 197 -20.36 -9.07 -8.84
N LYS A 198 -19.04 -8.87 -8.94
CA LYS A 198 -18.02 -9.93 -8.98
C LYS A 198 -17.05 -9.96 -7.79
N LEU A 199 -17.14 -9.05 -6.81
CA LEU A 199 -16.21 -9.06 -5.68
C LEU A 199 -16.53 -10.27 -4.78
N PRO A 200 -15.64 -11.26 -4.64
CA PRO A 200 -15.97 -12.47 -3.91
C PRO A 200 -15.91 -12.28 -2.39
N ARG A 201 -15.08 -11.35 -1.88
CA ARG A 201 -14.88 -11.16 -0.43
C ARG A 201 -14.68 -9.68 -0.08
N VAL A 202 -15.55 -9.17 0.78
CA VAL A 202 -15.33 -7.92 1.53
C VAL A 202 -15.03 -8.32 2.97
N LYS A 203 -13.85 -7.97 3.46
CA LYS A 203 -13.46 -8.16 4.86
C LYS A 203 -13.68 -6.86 5.59
N LEU A 204 -14.37 -6.94 6.72
CA LEU A 204 -14.61 -5.79 7.57
C LEU A 204 -13.64 -5.85 8.72
N ASP A 205 -12.85 -4.79 8.92
CA ASP A 205 -12.09 -4.63 10.16
C ASP A 205 -13.07 -4.13 11.23
N VAL A 206 -13.18 -4.87 12.33
CA VAL A 206 -14.21 -4.68 13.35
C VAL A 206 -13.54 -4.22 14.63
N GLU A 207 -13.70 -2.94 14.97
CA GLU A 207 -13.31 -2.41 16.27
C GLU A 207 -14.45 -2.53 17.31
N ASP A 208 -15.72 -2.73 16.89
CA ASP A 208 -16.89 -2.76 17.79
C ASP A 208 -18.07 -3.65 17.25
N ASP A 209 -18.57 -4.57 18.09
CA ASP A 209 -19.68 -5.50 17.80
C ASP A 209 -21.02 -4.81 17.50
N THR A 210 -21.24 -3.60 18.02
CA THR A 210 -22.50 -2.86 17.81
C THR A 210 -22.66 -2.40 16.36
N ILE A 211 -21.55 -2.04 15.71
CA ILE A 211 -21.53 -1.60 14.31
C ILE A 211 -21.79 -2.78 13.36
N TYR A 212 -21.34 -3.99 13.72
CA TYR A 212 -21.55 -5.20 12.92
C TYR A 212 -23.04 -5.48 12.70
N ASN A 213 -23.86 -5.36 13.75
CA ASN A 213 -25.31 -5.58 13.67
C ASN A 213 -26.00 -4.54 12.78
N LEU A 214 -25.56 -3.28 12.85
CA LEU A 214 -26.09 -2.21 12.00
C LEU A 214 -25.71 -2.41 10.53
N PHE A 215 -24.46 -2.82 10.26
CA PHE A 215 -24.01 -3.15 8.91
C PHE A 215 -24.75 -4.36 8.34
N ALA A 216 -24.88 -5.45 9.10
CA ALA A 216 -25.63 -6.62 8.68
C ALA A 216 -27.08 -6.23 8.32
N HIS A 217 -27.76 -5.45 9.16
CA HIS A 217 -29.11 -5.00 8.90
C HIS A 217 -29.22 -4.11 7.64
N ALA A 218 -28.31 -3.14 7.47
CA ALA A 218 -28.27 -2.28 6.29
C ALA A 218 -27.96 -3.06 5.00
N LEU A 219 -27.08 -4.06 5.07
CA LEU A 219 -26.76 -4.95 3.96
C LEU A 219 -27.99 -5.78 3.57
N PHE A 220 -28.67 -6.41 4.53
CA PHE A 220 -29.88 -7.19 4.26
C PHE A 220 -31.01 -6.33 3.68
N GLN A 221 -31.20 -5.10 4.16
CA GLN A 221 -32.17 -4.17 3.59
C GLN A 221 -31.83 -3.78 2.15
N ASN A 222 -30.57 -3.44 1.85
CA ASN A 222 -30.16 -3.08 0.50
C ASN A 222 -30.25 -4.27 -0.47
N ILE A 223 -29.82 -5.46 -0.05
CA ILE A 223 -29.98 -6.70 -0.86
C ILE A 223 -31.46 -6.99 -1.15
N SER A 224 -32.35 -6.76 -0.17
CA SER A 224 -33.79 -6.94 -0.36
C SER A 224 -34.39 -5.90 -1.32
N SER A 225 -33.92 -4.65 -1.29
CA SER A 225 -34.32 -3.59 -2.21
C SER A 225 -33.88 -3.87 -3.65
N LEU A 226 -32.66 -4.40 -3.84
CA LEU A 226 -32.15 -4.80 -5.16
C LEU A 226 -32.91 -5.97 -5.78
N ARG A 227 -33.50 -6.86 -4.97
CA ARG A 227 -34.39 -7.91 -5.49
C ARG A 227 -35.69 -7.36 -6.05
N HIS A 228 -36.19 -6.25 -5.51
CA HIS A 228 -37.40 -5.62 -6.03
C HIS A 228 -37.16 -4.91 -7.37
N ASP A 229 -36.00 -4.28 -7.58
CA ASP A 229 -35.67 -3.63 -8.85
C ASP A 229 -35.45 -4.61 -10.01
N ILE A 230 -34.98 -5.84 -9.73
CA ILE A 230 -34.81 -6.89 -10.76
C ILE A 230 -36.15 -7.50 -11.18
N SER A 231 -37.21 -7.38 -10.37
CA SER A 231 -38.55 -7.87 -10.73
C SER A 231 -39.39 -6.88 -11.55
N ALA A 232 -38.87 -5.67 -11.80
CA ALA A 232 -39.56 -4.59 -12.50
C ALA A 232 -38.92 -4.22 -13.87
N SER A 233 -38.00 -5.04 -14.39
CA SER A 233 -37.39 -4.92 -15.73
C SER A 233 -37.72 -6.13 -16.59
#